data_AF-C5KC17-F1
#
_entry.id   AF-C5KC17-F1
#
_cell.length_a   1.000
_cell.length_b   1.000
_cell.length_c   1.000
_cell.angle_alpha   90.00
_cell.angle_beta   90.00
_cell.angle_gamma   90.00
#
_symmetry.space_group_name_H-M   'P 1'
#
loop_
_entity.id
_entity.type
_entity.pdbx_description
1 polymer ?
#
loop_
_entity_poly.entity_id
_entity_poly.type
_entity_poly.pdbx_seq_one_letter_code
_entity_poly.pdbx_strand_id
1 'polypeptide(L)'
;MLAIAFRPLPEPDELVKIIASGNVAALTGTQLSMLADEVPTPDFVEELAAMETRSLQEGTQAQWDTPEQYLVALSTADDAQSVLTAWAFGANVRDGLLVDVSKQLDALDAACTGLRESRELVDLVRVMLSIGNRVNANTARGGAEILSIDSLLKFDSVRSPCDPTMTLLRYCVQTWKKKNGRSPSMISMFTKLLTPVTNPKTKIPDIKEVENDVKRIAELSRKAKTLLERLRQQPNYEKEVIPLIEDGIKKTDELQERLKKTMMNWKLTLQYFCVRNETPMAEKSDEFFDLMKKFILLVGNYAAMD
;
A
#
# COMPACT_ATOMS: atom_id res chain seq x y z
N MET A 1 22.65 -24.21 5.67
CA MET A 1 21.40 -24.97 5.92
C MET A 1 20.31 -24.31 5.10
N LEU A 2 20.11 -24.82 3.88
CA LEU A 2 19.10 -24.37 2.92
C LEU A 2 17.72 -24.43 3.58
N ALA A 3 17.05 -23.27 3.67
CA ALA A 3 15.75 -23.11 4.31
C ALA A 3 14.62 -23.52 3.34
N ILE A 4 14.65 -24.76 2.84
CA ILE A 4 13.60 -25.35 1.98
C ILE A 4 12.41 -25.79 2.84
N ALA A 5 11.86 -24.87 3.63
CA ALA A 5 10.70 -25.12 4.46
C ALA A 5 9.55 -24.23 3.99
N PHE A 6 8.35 -24.80 3.94
CA PHE A 6 7.04 -24.15 3.72
C PHE A 6 6.43 -24.18 2.30
N ARG A 7 6.60 -25.30 1.59
CA ARG A 7 5.66 -26.09 0.73
C ARG A 7 6.51 -27.06 -0.08
N PRO A 8 6.07 -28.30 -0.40
CA PRO A 8 6.92 -29.20 -1.15
C PRO A 8 7.24 -28.56 -2.51
N LEU A 9 8.53 -28.31 -2.73
CA LEU A 9 9.04 -28.06 -4.07
C LEU A 9 8.83 -29.34 -4.89
N PRO A 10 8.66 -29.23 -6.22
CA PRO A 10 8.72 -30.39 -7.09
C PRO A 10 10.05 -31.11 -6.91
N GLU A 11 10.06 -32.43 -7.09
CA GLU A 11 11.31 -33.19 -7.08
C GLU A 11 12.32 -32.59 -8.07
N PRO A 12 13.65 -32.68 -7.82
CA PRO A 12 14.67 -32.03 -8.65
C PRO A 12 14.51 -32.29 -10.16
N ASP A 13 14.23 -33.54 -10.56
CA ASP A 13 13.99 -33.92 -11.96
C ASP A 13 12.72 -33.28 -12.56
N GLU A 14 11.70 -33.07 -11.73
CA GLU A 14 10.47 -32.38 -12.13
C GLU A 14 10.70 -30.88 -12.26
N LEU A 15 11.50 -30.30 -11.36
CA LEU A 15 11.89 -28.88 -11.43
C LEU A 15 12.61 -28.57 -12.75
N VAL A 16 13.56 -29.41 -13.17
CA VAL A 16 14.24 -29.25 -14.47
C VAL A 16 13.24 -29.26 -15.63
N LYS A 17 12.26 -30.18 -15.61
CA LYS A 17 11.20 -30.25 -16.64
C LYS A 17 10.30 -29.02 -16.61
N ILE A 18 9.95 -28.51 -15.43
CA ILE A 18 9.14 -27.29 -15.28
C ILE A 18 9.86 -26.10 -15.90
N ILE A 19 11.14 -25.90 -15.57
CA ILE A 19 11.95 -24.82 -16.12
C ILE A 19 12.10 -24.99 -17.64
N ALA A 20 12.49 -26.18 -18.12
CA ALA A 20 12.68 -26.44 -19.55
C ALA A 20 11.38 -26.28 -20.37
N SER A 21 10.22 -26.61 -19.81
CA SER A 21 8.93 -26.49 -20.49
C SER A 21 8.29 -25.11 -20.39
N GLY A 22 8.78 -24.22 -19.51
CA GLY A 22 8.15 -22.93 -19.28
C GLY A 22 6.87 -22.98 -18.43
N ASN A 23 6.61 -24.07 -17.70
CA ASN A 23 5.39 -24.26 -16.91
C ASN A 23 5.42 -23.47 -15.59
N VAL A 24 5.39 -22.14 -15.70
CA VAL A 24 5.41 -21.22 -14.54
C VAL A 24 4.18 -21.34 -13.63
N ALA A 25 3.10 -21.95 -14.12
CA ALA A 25 1.90 -22.23 -13.32
C ALA A 25 2.13 -23.31 -12.24
N ALA A 26 3.13 -24.18 -12.42
CA ALA A 26 3.47 -25.22 -11.45
C ALA A 26 4.07 -24.68 -10.15
N LEU A 27 4.54 -23.43 -10.15
CA LEU A 27 5.24 -22.82 -9.01
C LEU A 27 4.55 -21.52 -8.57
N THR A 28 4.53 -21.30 -7.26
CA THR A 28 4.11 -20.02 -6.67
C THR A 28 5.22 -18.98 -6.78
N GLY A 29 4.86 -17.70 -6.71
CA GLY A 29 5.82 -16.59 -6.70
C GLY A 29 6.83 -16.71 -5.54
N THR A 30 6.39 -17.18 -4.38
CA THR A 30 7.28 -17.41 -3.23
C THR A 30 8.29 -18.53 -3.50
N GLN A 31 7.85 -19.65 -4.08
CA GLN A 31 8.76 -20.75 -4.45
C GLN A 31 9.79 -20.29 -5.48
N LEU A 32 9.36 -19.52 -6.49
CA LEU A 32 10.26 -18.99 -7.51
C LEU A 32 11.26 -17.98 -6.94
N SER A 33 10.85 -17.13 -6.00
CA SER A 33 11.76 -16.23 -5.29
C SER A 33 12.81 -17.01 -4.49
N MET A 34 12.41 -18.05 -3.75
CA MET A 34 13.36 -18.89 -3.03
C MET A 34 14.35 -19.58 -3.98
N LEU A 35 13.87 -20.19 -5.05
CA LEU A 35 14.73 -20.84 -6.04
C LEU A 35 15.69 -19.86 -6.71
N ALA A 36 15.24 -18.62 -6.97
CA ALA A 36 16.09 -17.57 -7.52
C ALA A 36 17.16 -17.08 -6.53
N ASP A 37 16.95 -17.20 -5.22
CA ASP A 37 17.96 -16.81 -4.22
C ASP A 37 19.01 -17.91 -3.99
N GLU A 38 18.67 -19.16 -4.31
CA GLU A 38 19.51 -20.35 -4.07
C GLU A 38 20.21 -20.88 -5.33
N VAL A 39 20.15 -20.16 -6.46
CA VAL A 39 20.90 -20.56 -7.66
C VAL A 39 22.40 -20.51 -7.33
N PRO A 40 23.15 -21.60 -7.58
CA PRO A 40 24.56 -21.66 -7.26
C PRO A 40 25.38 -20.65 -8.07
N THR A 41 26.46 -20.15 -7.47
CA THR A 41 27.41 -19.28 -8.17
C THR A 41 28.16 -20.05 -9.27
N PRO A 42 28.65 -19.37 -10.33
CA PRO A 42 29.42 -20.04 -11.38
C PRO A 42 30.58 -20.88 -10.84
N ASP A 43 31.35 -20.34 -9.88
CA ASP A 43 32.46 -21.04 -9.24
C ASP A 43 32.01 -22.34 -8.54
N PHE A 44 30.84 -22.33 -7.89
CA PHE A 44 30.29 -23.52 -7.24
C PHE A 44 29.76 -24.53 -8.25
N VAL A 45 29.19 -24.08 -9.37
CA VAL A 45 28.79 -24.97 -10.47
C VAL A 45 30.00 -25.68 -11.07
N GLU A 46 31.12 -24.98 -11.26
CA GLU A 46 32.38 -25.60 -11.71
C GLU A 46 32.90 -26.64 -10.71
N GLU A 47 32.78 -26.36 -9.40
CA GLU A 47 33.16 -27.31 -8.35
C GLU A 47 32.31 -28.58 -8.37
N LEU A 48 30.99 -28.45 -8.51
CA LEU A 48 30.06 -29.58 -8.64
C LEU A 48 30.40 -30.43 -9.88
N ALA A 49 30.65 -29.79 -11.03
CA ALA A 49 31.03 -30.48 -12.25
C ALA A 49 32.38 -31.23 -12.11
N ALA A 50 33.34 -30.66 -11.38
CA ALA A 50 34.61 -31.32 -11.09
C ALA A 50 34.46 -32.53 -10.14
N MET A 51 33.56 -32.45 -9.15
CA MET A 51 33.23 -33.58 -8.28
C MET A 51 32.57 -34.73 -9.05
N GLU A 52 31.63 -34.41 -9.93
CA GLU A 52 30.98 -35.40 -10.79
C GLU A 52 31.99 -36.06 -11.74
N THR A 53 32.86 -35.27 -12.36
CA THR A 53 33.94 -35.78 -13.23
C THR A 53 34.88 -36.73 -12.50
N ARG A 54 35.29 -36.40 -11.26
CA ARG A 54 36.15 -37.27 -10.44
C ARG A 54 35.47 -38.60 -10.11
N SER A 55 34.20 -38.56 -9.72
CA SER A 55 33.43 -39.77 -9.39
C SER A 55 33.37 -40.71 -10.60
N LEU A 56 33.12 -40.16 -11.80
CA LEU A 56 33.10 -40.91 -13.06
C LEU A 56 34.47 -41.51 -13.41
N GLN A 57 35.58 -40.78 -13.18
CA GLN A 57 36.94 -41.30 -13.37
C GLN A 57 37.26 -42.47 -12.43
N GLU A 58 36.69 -42.46 -11.22
CA GLU A 58 36.80 -43.55 -10.24
C GLU A 58 35.81 -44.70 -10.50
N GLY A 59 35.00 -44.62 -11.56
CA GLY A 59 34.01 -45.64 -11.93
C GLY A 59 32.77 -45.66 -11.03
N THR A 60 32.50 -44.56 -10.33
CA THR A 60 31.34 -44.39 -9.45
C THR A 60 30.44 -43.26 -9.94
N GLN A 61 29.22 -43.17 -9.41
CA GLN A 61 28.32 -42.03 -9.64
C GLN A 61 28.36 -41.12 -8.41
N ALA A 62 28.42 -39.81 -8.63
CA ALA A 62 28.30 -38.84 -7.56
C ALA A 62 26.95 -39.02 -6.85
N GLN A 63 26.98 -39.29 -5.55
CA GLN A 63 25.79 -39.40 -4.72
C GLN A 63 25.50 -38.05 -4.09
N TRP A 64 24.50 -37.36 -4.64
CA TRP A 64 24.03 -36.10 -4.12
C TRP A 64 22.94 -36.33 -3.10
N ASP A 65 23.12 -35.65 -1.97
CA ASP A 65 22.14 -35.38 -0.95
C ASP A 65 21.04 -34.45 -1.54
N THR A 66 19.83 -34.44 -0.98
CA THR A 66 18.65 -33.78 -1.58
C THR A 66 18.88 -32.30 -1.90
N PRO A 67 19.47 -31.47 -1.02
CA PRO A 67 19.80 -30.09 -1.34
C PRO A 67 20.78 -29.95 -2.51
N GLU A 68 21.81 -30.79 -2.60
CA GLU A 68 22.76 -30.79 -3.72
C GLU A 68 22.07 -31.17 -5.03
N GLN A 69 21.09 -32.09 -5.00
CA GLN A 69 20.28 -32.41 -6.18
C GLN A 69 19.52 -31.19 -6.71
N TYR A 70 19.01 -30.32 -5.83
CA TYR A 70 18.38 -29.05 -6.27
C TYR A 70 19.40 -28.08 -6.87
N LEU A 71 20.59 -27.97 -6.29
CA LEU A 71 21.65 -27.09 -6.83
C LEU A 71 22.09 -27.57 -8.22
N VAL A 72 22.27 -28.88 -8.39
CA VAL A 72 22.56 -29.50 -9.69
C VAL A 72 21.40 -29.27 -10.66
N ALA A 73 20.15 -29.46 -10.24
CA ALA A 73 18.98 -29.19 -11.09
C ALA A 73 18.95 -27.73 -11.57
N LEU A 74 19.21 -26.77 -10.68
CA LEU A 74 19.28 -25.35 -11.03
C LEU A 74 20.46 -25.04 -11.96
N SER A 75 21.61 -25.69 -11.78
CA SER A 75 22.77 -25.46 -12.66
C SER A 75 22.60 -26.03 -14.07
N THR A 76 21.65 -26.95 -14.29
CA THR A 76 21.36 -27.47 -15.64
C THR A 76 20.58 -26.49 -16.52
N ALA A 77 19.90 -25.50 -15.90
CA ALA A 77 19.13 -24.51 -16.63
C ALA A 77 20.01 -23.34 -17.06
N ASP A 78 19.92 -22.96 -18.35
CA ASP A 78 20.65 -21.82 -18.89
C ASP A 78 20.18 -20.50 -18.26
N ASP A 79 21.13 -19.70 -17.76
CA ASP A 79 20.91 -18.44 -17.03
C ASP A 79 19.79 -18.54 -15.96
N ALA A 80 19.79 -19.64 -15.19
CA ALA A 80 18.75 -19.96 -14.20
C ALA A 80 18.41 -18.78 -13.27
N GLN A 81 19.42 -18.03 -12.82
CA GLN A 81 19.25 -16.84 -11.98
C GLN A 81 18.33 -15.81 -12.63
N SER A 82 18.60 -15.46 -13.88
CA SER A 82 17.82 -14.46 -14.62
C SER A 82 16.43 -14.97 -14.93
N VAL A 83 16.31 -16.24 -15.36
CA VAL A 83 15.03 -16.88 -15.68
C VAL A 83 14.12 -16.87 -14.45
N LEU A 84 14.59 -17.43 -13.33
CA LEU A 84 13.80 -17.55 -12.11
C LEU A 84 13.48 -16.19 -11.49
N THR A 85 14.41 -15.22 -11.55
CA THR A 85 14.13 -13.85 -11.11
C THR A 85 12.97 -13.22 -11.88
N ALA A 86 12.95 -13.36 -13.20
CA ALA A 86 11.91 -12.77 -14.04
C ALA A 86 10.55 -13.48 -13.83
N TRP A 87 10.57 -14.81 -13.74
CA TRP A 87 9.38 -15.62 -13.44
C TRP A 87 8.79 -15.25 -12.07
N ALA A 88 9.66 -15.14 -11.05
CA ALA A 88 9.27 -14.79 -9.70
C ALA A 88 8.51 -13.46 -9.67
N PHE A 89 8.96 -12.44 -10.40
CA PHE A 89 8.23 -11.18 -10.48
C PHE A 89 6.80 -11.37 -11.02
N GLY A 90 6.66 -11.99 -12.20
CA GLY A 90 5.35 -12.20 -12.82
C GLY A 90 4.41 -13.05 -11.94
N ALA A 91 4.96 -14.13 -11.36
CA ALA A 91 4.22 -15.01 -10.46
C ALA A 91 3.82 -14.32 -9.14
N ASN A 92 4.68 -13.49 -8.55
CA ASN A 92 4.32 -12.72 -7.36
C ASN A 92 3.20 -11.70 -7.66
N VAL A 93 3.21 -11.06 -8.84
CA VAL A 93 2.11 -10.19 -9.26
C VAL A 93 0.81 -10.98 -9.42
N ARG A 94 0.84 -12.16 -10.07
CA ARG A 94 -0.30 -13.09 -10.16
C ARG A 94 -0.81 -13.49 -8.78
N ASP A 95 0.11 -13.77 -7.85
CA ASP A 95 -0.20 -14.25 -6.50
C ASP A 95 -0.61 -13.10 -5.54
N GLY A 96 -0.69 -11.87 -6.03
CA GLY A 96 -1.32 -10.75 -5.34
C GLY A 96 -0.37 -9.71 -4.75
N LEU A 97 0.89 -9.62 -5.20
CA LEU A 97 1.86 -8.60 -4.76
C LEU A 97 1.29 -7.17 -4.74
N LEU A 98 0.40 -6.84 -5.67
CA LEU A 98 -0.15 -5.48 -5.83
C LEU A 98 -1.43 -5.23 -5.00
N VAL A 99 -2.01 -6.26 -4.38
CA VAL A 99 -3.35 -6.21 -3.77
C VAL A 99 -3.39 -5.25 -2.59
N ASP A 100 -2.42 -5.34 -1.68
CA ASP A 100 -2.42 -4.54 -0.46
C ASP A 100 -2.14 -3.06 -0.75
N VAL A 101 -1.17 -2.79 -1.63
CA VAL A 101 -0.87 -1.43 -2.11
C VAL A 101 -2.09 -0.83 -2.83
N SER A 102 -2.81 -1.61 -3.63
CA SER A 102 -4.03 -1.14 -4.30
C SER A 102 -5.12 -0.76 -3.29
N LYS A 103 -5.34 -1.57 -2.25
CA LYS A 103 -6.32 -1.27 -1.17
C LYS A 103 -5.92 -0.04 -0.37
N GLN A 104 -4.62 0.15 -0.14
CA GLN A 104 -4.07 1.33 0.52
C GLN A 104 -4.36 2.61 -0.28
N LEU A 105 -4.15 2.58 -1.60
CA LEU A 105 -4.50 3.69 -2.50
C LEU A 105 -6.02 3.95 -2.51
N ASP A 106 -6.86 2.90 -2.54
CA ASP A 106 -8.33 3.05 -2.41
C ASP A 106 -8.73 3.76 -1.12
N ALA A 107 -8.13 3.37 0.01
CA ALA A 107 -8.42 3.97 1.30
C ALA A 107 -8.05 5.46 1.34
N LEU A 108 -6.88 5.83 0.80
CA LEU A 108 -6.42 7.22 0.70
C LEU A 108 -7.36 8.05 -0.20
N ASP A 109 -7.72 7.54 -1.37
CA ASP A 109 -8.58 8.23 -2.31
C ASP A 109 -10.00 8.42 -1.75
N ALA A 110 -10.58 7.38 -1.16
CA ALA A 110 -11.90 7.43 -0.55
C ALA A 110 -11.94 8.41 0.64
N ALA A 111 -10.89 8.44 1.47
CA ALA A 111 -10.78 9.37 2.58
C ALA A 111 -10.66 10.84 2.09
N CYS A 112 -9.80 11.10 1.11
CA CYS A 112 -9.66 12.42 0.49
C CYS A 112 -10.99 12.92 -0.09
N THR A 113 -11.64 12.08 -0.90
CA THR A 113 -12.91 12.42 -1.56
C THR A 113 -14.02 12.64 -0.54
N GLY A 114 -14.18 11.72 0.44
CA GLY A 114 -15.21 11.84 1.47
C GLY A 114 -15.09 13.13 2.29
N LEU A 115 -13.87 13.57 2.61
CA LEU A 115 -13.63 14.84 3.31
C LEU A 115 -14.00 16.05 2.47
N ARG A 116 -13.58 16.12 1.20
CA ARG A 116 -13.82 17.30 0.34
C ARG A 116 -15.26 17.41 -0.15
N GLU A 117 -15.97 16.29 -0.28
CA GLU A 117 -17.35 16.26 -0.76
C GLU A 117 -18.39 16.46 0.36
N SER A 118 -17.98 16.35 1.62
CA SER A 118 -18.86 16.52 2.79
C SER A 118 -19.22 18.01 3.01
N ARG A 119 -20.34 18.44 2.44
CA ARG A 119 -20.89 19.79 2.63
C ARG A 119 -21.22 20.07 4.10
N GLU A 120 -21.68 19.05 4.81
CA GLU A 120 -22.01 19.10 6.22
C GLU A 120 -20.78 19.43 7.09
N LEU A 121 -19.61 18.90 6.73
CA LEU A 121 -18.35 19.24 7.40
C LEU A 121 -18.00 20.72 7.21
N VAL A 122 -18.16 21.24 5.99
CA VAL A 122 -17.92 22.65 5.68
C VAL A 122 -18.87 23.55 6.47
N ASP A 123 -20.15 23.21 6.52
CA ASP A 123 -21.14 24.01 7.25
C ASP A 123 -20.89 24.01 8.76
N LEU A 124 -20.45 22.87 9.32
CA LEU A 124 -20.01 22.82 10.71
C LEU A 124 -18.79 23.72 10.94
N VAL A 125 -17.77 23.64 10.07
CA VAL A 125 -16.57 24.48 10.18
C VAL A 125 -16.91 25.97 10.07
N ARG A 126 -17.88 26.36 9.22
CA ARG A 126 -18.39 27.74 9.15
C ARG A 126 -19.02 28.19 10.46
N VAL A 127 -19.83 27.33 11.09
CA VAL A 127 -20.43 27.60 12.40
C VAL A 127 -19.33 27.75 13.46
N MET A 128 -18.33 26.86 13.45
CA MET A 128 -17.19 26.94 14.36
C MET A 128 -16.39 28.23 14.18
N LEU A 129 -16.08 28.64 12.95
CA LEU A 129 -15.37 29.88 12.66
C LEU A 129 -16.16 31.10 13.16
N SER A 130 -17.46 31.16 12.87
CA SER A 130 -18.33 32.26 13.31
C SER A 130 -18.39 32.38 14.84
N ILE A 131 -18.56 31.24 15.53
CA ILE A 131 -18.60 31.20 17.00
C ILE A 131 -17.23 31.53 17.58
N GLY A 132 -16.16 30.97 17.03
CA GLY A 132 -14.78 31.25 17.46
C GLY A 132 -14.43 32.74 17.34
N ASN A 133 -14.80 33.38 16.23
CA ASN A 133 -14.63 34.82 16.05
C ASN A 133 -15.44 35.64 17.06
N ARG A 134 -16.66 35.20 17.39
CA ARG A 134 -17.49 35.88 18.39
C ARG A 134 -16.89 35.78 19.80
N VAL A 135 -16.39 34.60 20.18
CA VAL A 135 -15.73 34.37 21.47
C VAL A 135 -14.44 35.20 21.57
N ASN A 136 -13.74 35.38 20.45
CA ASN A 136 -12.44 36.07 20.39
C ASN A 136 -12.52 37.54 19.94
N ALA A 137 -13.70 38.16 19.87
CA ALA A 137 -13.94 39.43 19.18
C ALA A 137 -13.04 40.62 19.60
N ASN A 138 -12.46 40.58 20.80
CA ASN A 138 -11.56 41.62 21.33
C ASN A 138 -10.15 41.09 21.63
N THR A 139 -9.72 40.05 20.93
CA THR A 139 -8.39 39.44 21.10
C THR A 139 -7.69 39.39 19.75
N ALA A 140 -6.37 39.16 19.76
CA ALA A 140 -5.58 38.93 18.54
C ALA A 140 -6.05 37.70 17.72
N ARG A 141 -6.94 36.86 18.27
CA ARG A 141 -7.51 35.68 17.62
C ARG A 141 -8.91 35.92 17.04
N GLY A 142 -9.45 37.13 17.16
CA GLY A 142 -10.73 37.51 16.57
C GLY A 142 -10.59 37.87 15.08
N GLY A 143 -11.71 37.85 14.34
CA GLY A 143 -11.73 38.25 12.93
C GLY A 143 -10.94 37.31 11.99
N ALA A 144 -10.75 36.05 12.38
CA ALA A 144 -10.08 35.08 11.54
C ALA A 144 -10.93 34.72 10.31
N GLU A 145 -10.27 34.56 9.16
CA GLU A 145 -10.89 34.09 7.91
C GLU A 145 -10.74 32.58 7.71
N ILE A 146 -9.72 31.98 8.34
CA ILE A 146 -9.38 30.56 8.21
C ILE A 146 -9.38 29.92 9.60
N LEU A 147 -10.02 28.76 9.72
CA LEU A 147 -9.87 27.88 10.87
C LEU A 147 -8.85 26.80 10.53
N SER A 148 -7.68 26.83 11.16
CA SER A 148 -6.67 25.79 10.93
C SER A 148 -7.15 24.44 11.44
N ILE A 149 -6.71 23.36 10.78
CA ILE A 149 -7.09 22.00 11.13
C ILE A 149 -6.66 21.63 12.57
N ASP A 150 -5.50 22.13 13.02
CA ASP A 150 -4.99 21.96 14.39
C ASP A 150 -5.88 22.63 15.45
N SER A 151 -6.74 23.56 15.02
CA SER A 151 -7.68 24.24 15.91
C SER A 151 -8.96 23.44 16.14
N LEU A 152 -9.29 22.47 15.28
CA LEU A 152 -10.54 21.73 15.36
C LEU A 152 -10.72 21.04 16.72
N LEU A 153 -9.69 20.32 17.18
CA LEU A 153 -9.73 19.62 18.47
C LEU A 153 -9.64 20.56 19.67
N LYS A 154 -9.16 21.80 19.50
CA LYS A 154 -9.11 22.81 20.59
C LYS A 154 -10.50 23.31 20.97
N PHE A 155 -11.47 23.23 20.06
CA PHE A 155 -12.87 23.54 20.41
C PHE A 155 -13.40 22.57 21.46
N ASP A 156 -12.86 21.35 21.52
CA ASP A 156 -13.25 20.38 22.54
C ASP A 156 -12.49 20.51 23.85
N SER A 157 -11.51 21.41 23.97
CA SER A 157 -10.82 21.69 25.25
C SER A 157 -11.39 22.91 25.98
N VAL A 158 -12.07 23.82 25.27
CA VAL A 158 -12.69 25.00 25.86
C VAL A 158 -14.05 24.63 26.46
N ARG A 159 -14.27 24.97 27.75
CA ARG A 159 -15.54 24.73 28.47
C ARG A 159 -16.28 26.04 28.73
N SER A 160 -17.61 25.95 28.83
CA SER A 160 -18.43 27.07 29.30
C SER A 160 -18.10 27.40 30.76
N PRO A 161 -17.91 28.68 31.12
CA PRO A 161 -17.72 29.09 32.52
C PRO A 161 -18.92 28.77 33.41
N CYS A 162 -20.13 28.71 32.84
CA CYS A 162 -21.38 28.49 33.56
C CYS A 162 -21.82 27.01 33.57
N ASP A 163 -21.26 26.19 32.68
CA ASP A 163 -21.53 24.75 32.58
C ASP A 163 -20.27 24.01 32.12
N PRO A 164 -19.47 23.46 33.04
CA PRO A 164 -18.25 22.72 32.71
C PRO A 164 -18.47 21.47 31.85
N THR A 165 -19.71 21.00 31.67
CA THR A 165 -20.05 19.85 30.79
C THR A 165 -20.27 20.27 29.33
N MET A 166 -20.43 21.57 29.06
CA MET A 166 -20.61 22.13 27.73
C MET A 166 -19.26 22.57 27.15
N THR A 167 -18.75 21.80 26.18
CA THR A 167 -17.57 22.20 25.39
C THR A 167 -17.95 23.18 24.29
N LEU A 168 -16.99 23.99 23.82
CA LEU A 168 -17.25 24.89 22.70
C LEU A 168 -17.61 24.09 21.43
N LEU A 169 -16.99 22.92 21.23
CA LEU A 169 -17.34 22.01 20.14
C LEU A 169 -18.79 21.52 20.26
N ARG A 170 -19.21 21.06 21.45
CA ARG A 170 -20.60 20.64 21.71
C ARG A 170 -21.58 21.76 21.39
N TYR A 171 -21.29 22.99 21.83
CA TYR A 171 -22.12 24.15 21.52
C TYR A 171 -22.18 24.45 20.01
N CYS A 172 -21.06 24.33 19.30
CA CYS A 172 -21.02 24.48 17.84
C CYS A 172 -21.87 23.42 17.13
N VAL A 173 -21.77 22.15 17.53
CA VAL A 173 -22.55 21.05 16.97
C VAL A 173 -24.05 21.25 17.22
N GLN A 174 -24.46 21.65 18.42
CA GLN A 174 -25.86 21.97 18.72
C GLN A 174 -26.36 23.16 17.89
N THR A 175 -25.53 24.18 17.70
CA THR A 175 -25.87 25.35 16.87
C THR A 175 -26.01 24.97 15.41
N TRP A 176 -25.10 24.15 14.89
CA TRP A 176 -25.15 23.60 13.53
C TRP A 176 -26.41 22.76 13.31
N LYS A 177 -26.75 21.85 14.24
CA LYS A 177 -28.01 21.08 14.22
C LYS A 177 -29.23 22.01 14.17
N LYS A 178 -29.27 23.05 15.01
CA LYS A 178 -30.39 24.00 15.08
C LYS A 178 -30.54 24.80 13.78
N LYS A 179 -29.44 25.34 13.22
CA LYS A 179 -29.46 26.08 11.96
C LYS A 179 -29.93 25.24 10.78
N ASN A 180 -29.59 23.95 10.79
CA ASN A 180 -29.90 23.02 9.70
C ASN A 180 -31.16 22.16 9.96
N GLY A 181 -32.01 22.55 10.91
CA GLY A 181 -33.33 21.93 11.11
C GLY A 181 -33.33 20.53 11.75
N ARG A 182 -32.26 20.13 12.47
CA ARG A 182 -32.13 18.84 13.18
C ARG A 182 -32.47 17.60 12.35
N SER A 183 -32.29 17.61 11.03
CA SER A 183 -32.67 16.46 10.19
C SER A 183 -31.78 15.24 10.49
N PRO A 184 -32.33 14.11 10.98
CA PRO A 184 -31.57 12.87 11.19
C PRO A 184 -30.91 12.38 9.88
N SER A 185 -31.52 12.68 8.74
CA SER A 185 -30.97 12.38 7.41
C SER A 185 -29.64 13.09 7.15
N MET A 186 -29.46 14.32 7.63
CA MET A 186 -28.23 15.09 7.45
C MET A 186 -27.10 14.53 8.30
N ILE A 187 -27.40 14.16 9.55
CA ILE A 187 -26.43 13.52 10.45
C ILE A 187 -26.01 12.17 9.86
N SER A 188 -26.96 11.38 9.36
CA SER A 188 -26.66 10.12 8.68
C SER A 188 -25.82 10.31 7.42
N MET A 189 -26.04 11.38 6.64
CA MET A 189 -25.26 11.69 5.44
C MET A 189 -23.82 12.08 5.78
N PHE A 190 -23.63 12.92 6.80
CA PHE A 190 -22.32 13.29 7.35
C PHE A 190 -21.53 12.02 7.76
N THR A 191 -22.15 11.10 8.50
CA THR A 191 -21.49 9.85 8.91
C THR A 191 -21.16 8.96 7.72
N LYS A 192 -22.06 8.84 6.73
CA LYS A 192 -21.86 7.97 5.56
C LYS A 192 -20.69 8.44 4.69
N LEU A 193 -20.63 9.72 4.34
CA LEU A 193 -19.54 10.27 3.52
C LEU A 193 -18.18 10.21 4.22
N LEU A 194 -18.19 10.27 5.56
CA LEU A 194 -16.99 10.23 6.38
C LEU A 194 -16.64 8.82 6.89
N THR A 195 -17.39 7.80 6.47
CA THR A 195 -17.09 6.40 6.80
C THR A 195 -15.69 5.97 6.34
N PRO A 196 -15.17 6.38 5.16
CA PRO A 196 -13.78 6.07 4.77
C PRO A 196 -12.73 6.54 5.78
N VAL A 197 -13.01 7.62 6.52
CA VAL A 197 -12.10 8.18 7.55
C VAL A 197 -12.37 7.58 8.93
N THR A 198 -13.62 7.29 9.25
CA THR A 198 -14.04 6.92 10.61
C THR A 198 -14.13 5.43 10.87
N ASN A 199 -14.18 4.59 9.84
CA ASN A 199 -14.30 3.14 9.99
C ASN A 199 -13.12 2.57 10.81
N PRO A 200 -13.37 1.92 11.96
CA PRO A 200 -12.30 1.37 12.79
C PRO A 200 -11.56 0.22 12.13
N LYS A 201 -12.15 -0.44 11.13
CA LYS A 201 -11.53 -1.53 10.37
C LYS A 201 -10.67 -1.04 9.21
N THR A 202 -10.78 0.24 8.84
CA THR A 202 -9.98 0.84 7.77
C THR A 202 -8.79 1.55 8.38
N LYS A 203 -7.58 1.03 8.10
CA LYS A 203 -6.34 1.75 8.36
C LYS A 203 -6.01 2.57 7.11
N ILE A 204 -6.03 3.89 7.24
CA ILE A 204 -5.51 4.77 6.19
C ILE A 204 -3.99 4.82 6.39
N PRO A 205 -3.19 4.40 5.40
CA PRO A 205 -1.74 4.36 5.51
C PRO A 205 -1.14 5.76 5.37
N ASP A 206 0.16 5.88 5.68
CA ASP A 206 0.88 7.07 5.25
C ASP A 206 1.24 6.98 3.75
N ILE A 207 0.99 8.06 3.01
CA ILE A 207 1.21 8.13 1.57
C ILE A 207 2.68 7.96 1.17
N LYS A 208 3.64 8.36 2.02
CA LYS A 208 5.07 8.14 1.73
C LYS A 208 5.44 6.67 1.87
N GLU A 209 4.85 5.94 2.82
CA GLU A 209 5.02 4.48 2.93
C GLU A 209 4.52 3.80 1.65
N VAL A 210 3.32 4.16 1.20
CA VAL A 210 2.74 3.63 -0.05
C VAL A 210 3.61 4.00 -1.27
N GLU A 211 4.14 5.22 -1.34
CA GLU A 211 5.05 5.64 -2.39
C GLU A 211 6.32 4.77 -2.42
N ASN A 212 6.90 4.48 -1.26
CA ASN A 212 8.09 3.63 -1.15
C ASN A 212 7.79 2.19 -1.57
N ASP A 213 6.62 1.66 -1.23
CA ASP A 213 6.18 0.32 -1.64
C ASP A 213 6.06 0.21 -3.16
N VAL A 214 5.40 1.19 -3.79
CA VAL A 214 5.29 1.26 -5.25
C VAL A 214 6.67 1.41 -5.91
N LYS A 215 7.58 2.21 -5.35
CA LYS A 215 8.97 2.34 -5.85
C LYS A 215 9.71 1.00 -5.83
N ARG A 216 9.58 0.23 -4.74
CA ARG A 216 10.19 -1.11 -4.64
C ARG A 216 9.63 -2.06 -5.70
N ILE A 217 8.31 -2.06 -5.91
CA ILE A 217 7.66 -2.89 -6.94
C ILE A 217 8.09 -2.45 -8.35
N ALA A 218 8.19 -1.14 -8.60
CA ALA A 218 8.64 -0.59 -9.88
C ALA A 218 10.08 -1.01 -10.20
N GLU A 219 10.95 -1.11 -9.19
CA GLU A 219 12.31 -1.61 -9.37
C GLU A 219 12.32 -3.10 -9.78
N LEU A 220 11.50 -3.94 -9.13
CA LEU A 220 11.34 -5.35 -9.52
C LEU A 220 10.84 -5.48 -10.96
N SER A 221 9.83 -4.67 -11.34
CA SER A 221 9.31 -4.60 -12.70
C SER A 221 10.37 -4.18 -13.72
N ARG A 222 11.18 -3.16 -13.39
CA ARG A 222 12.30 -2.72 -14.25
C ARG A 222 13.34 -3.83 -14.44
N LYS A 223 13.69 -4.55 -13.38
CA LYS A 223 14.59 -5.71 -13.46
C LYS A 223 13.99 -6.79 -14.35
N ALA A 224 12.72 -7.16 -14.14
CA ALA A 224 12.03 -8.15 -14.96
C ALA A 224 11.95 -7.73 -16.44
N LYS A 225 11.70 -6.45 -16.74
CA LYS A 225 11.68 -5.90 -18.10
C LYS A 225 13.02 -6.05 -18.81
N THR A 226 14.13 -5.81 -18.12
CA THR A 226 15.48 -6.01 -18.70
C THR A 226 15.73 -7.48 -19.01
N LEU A 227 15.25 -8.40 -18.16
CA LEU A 227 15.42 -9.84 -18.35
C LEU A 227 14.49 -10.41 -19.42
N LEU A 228 13.32 -9.80 -19.62
CA LEU A 228 12.33 -10.23 -20.62
C LEU A 228 12.89 -10.27 -22.04
N GLU A 229 13.75 -9.33 -22.42
CA GLU A 229 14.36 -9.31 -23.76
C GLU A 229 15.26 -10.52 -24.03
N ARG A 230 15.86 -11.10 -22.98
CA ARG A 230 16.62 -12.35 -23.09
C ARG A 230 15.70 -13.55 -23.19
N LEU A 231 14.64 -13.58 -22.37
CA LEU A 231 13.65 -14.66 -22.35
C LEU A 231 12.93 -14.82 -23.69
N ARG A 232 12.73 -13.73 -24.44
CA ARG A 232 12.16 -13.76 -25.80
C ARG A 232 12.95 -14.60 -26.80
N GLN A 233 14.21 -14.91 -26.51
CA GLN A 233 15.03 -15.76 -27.37
C GLN A 233 14.76 -17.25 -27.14
N GLN A 234 13.96 -17.60 -26.12
CA GLN A 234 13.68 -18.97 -25.70
C GLN A 234 12.22 -19.36 -26.06
N PRO A 235 11.99 -20.16 -27.12
CA PRO A 235 10.65 -20.44 -27.64
C PRO A 235 9.71 -21.18 -26.66
N ASN A 236 10.27 -21.91 -25.71
CA ASN A 236 9.55 -22.59 -24.62
C ASN A 236 8.85 -21.60 -23.68
N TYR A 237 9.27 -20.33 -23.61
CA TYR A 237 8.69 -19.31 -22.73
C TYR A 237 7.62 -18.43 -23.38
N GLU A 238 7.43 -18.54 -24.69
CA GLU A 238 6.54 -17.71 -25.50
C GLU A 238 5.09 -17.68 -24.97
N LYS A 239 4.58 -18.83 -24.53
CA LYS A 239 3.12 -19.01 -24.29
C LYS A 239 2.67 -18.65 -22.88
N GLU A 240 3.49 -18.88 -21.87
CA GLU A 240 3.07 -18.74 -20.46
C GLU A 240 3.91 -17.71 -19.71
N VAL A 241 5.23 -17.85 -19.77
CA VAL A 241 6.18 -17.02 -19.03
C VAL A 241 6.17 -15.57 -19.51
N ILE A 242 6.32 -15.36 -20.82
CA ILE A 242 6.43 -14.02 -21.39
C ILE A 242 5.13 -13.22 -21.13
N PRO A 243 3.93 -13.73 -21.43
CA PRO A 243 2.68 -13.02 -21.13
C PRO A 243 2.48 -12.73 -19.64
N LEU A 244 2.90 -13.65 -18.75
CA LEU A 244 2.81 -13.44 -17.30
C LEU A 244 3.67 -12.25 -16.84
N ILE A 245 4.90 -12.15 -17.35
CA ILE A 245 5.82 -11.05 -17.01
C ILE A 245 5.31 -9.73 -17.60
N GLU A 246 4.86 -9.74 -18.86
CA GLU A 246 4.31 -8.56 -19.53
C GLU A 246 3.06 -8.02 -18.83
N ASP A 247 2.13 -8.89 -18.42
CA ASP A 247 0.98 -8.53 -17.60
C ASP A 247 1.41 -7.93 -16.25
N GLY A 248 2.42 -8.52 -15.61
CA GLY A 248 3.00 -8.00 -14.37
C GLY A 248 3.60 -6.59 -14.52
N ILE A 249 4.33 -6.35 -15.60
CA ILE A 249 4.90 -5.03 -15.94
C ILE A 249 3.78 -4.03 -16.17
N LYS A 250 2.80 -4.38 -17.02
CA LYS A 250 1.66 -3.52 -17.34
C LYS A 250 0.88 -3.11 -16.08
N LYS A 251 0.54 -4.08 -15.21
CA LYS A 251 -0.15 -3.80 -13.94
C LYS A 251 0.67 -2.92 -13.00
N THR A 252 1.99 -3.06 -13.03
CA THR A 252 2.89 -2.18 -12.26
C THR A 252 2.89 -0.75 -12.80
N ASP A 253 2.86 -0.57 -14.12
CA ASP A 253 2.75 0.75 -14.75
C ASP A 253 1.40 1.42 -14.42
N GLU A 254 0.31 0.66 -14.46
CA GLU A 254 -1.02 1.12 -14.03
C GLU A 254 -1.02 1.55 -12.55
N LEU A 255 -0.35 0.78 -11.67
CA LEU A 255 -0.20 1.10 -10.25
C LEU A 255 0.59 2.41 -10.03
N GLN A 256 1.66 2.63 -10.80
CA GLN A 256 2.43 3.88 -10.73
C GLN A 256 1.59 5.10 -11.15
N GLU A 257 0.80 4.99 -12.22
CA GLU A 257 -0.11 6.05 -12.63
C GLU A 257 -1.22 6.30 -11.60
N ARG A 258 -1.72 5.24 -10.97
CA ARG A 258 -2.69 5.35 -9.88
C ARG A 258 -2.11 6.09 -8.67
N LEU A 259 -0.88 5.79 -8.27
CA LEU A 259 -0.18 6.51 -7.21
C LEU A 259 -0.05 8.00 -7.54
N LYS A 260 0.32 8.37 -8.78
CA LYS A 260 0.41 9.78 -9.19
C LYS A 260 -0.93 10.50 -9.01
N LYS A 261 -2.04 9.86 -9.40
CA LYS A 261 -3.40 10.40 -9.20
C LYS A 261 -3.74 10.54 -7.71
N THR A 262 -3.42 9.53 -6.90
CA THR A 262 -3.65 9.55 -5.43
C THR A 262 -2.83 10.67 -4.76
N MET A 263 -1.57 10.87 -5.15
CA MET A 263 -0.73 11.96 -4.65
C MET A 263 -1.29 13.34 -5.03
N MET A 264 -1.82 13.49 -6.26
CA MET A 264 -2.50 14.72 -6.66
C MET A 264 -3.77 14.94 -5.83
N ASN A 265 -4.55 13.88 -5.63
CA ASN A 265 -5.74 13.90 -4.80
C ASN A 265 -5.41 14.34 -3.36
N TRP A 266 -4.33 13.81 -2.78
CA TRP A 266 -3.84 14.22 -1.47
C TRP A 266 -3.46 15.71 -1.42
N LYS A 267 -2.70 16.20 -2.41
CA LYS A 267 -2.33 17.63 -2.50
C LYS A 267 -3.54 18.55 -2.56
N LEU A 268 -4.56 18.18 -3.33
CA LEU A 268 -5.81 18.92 -3.40
C LEU A 268 -6.55 18.91 -2.06
N THR A 269 -6.49 17.82 -1.30
CA THR A 269 -7.05 17.74 0.06
C THR A 269 -6.32 18.68 1.02
N LEU A 270 -4.99 18.70 1.01
CA LEU A 270 -4.22 19.64 1.81
C LEU A 270 -4.56 21.10 1.49
N GLN A 271 -4.65 21.44 0.19
CA GLN A 271 -5.04 22.77 -0.26
C GLN A 271 -6.45 23.14 0.20
N TYR A 272 -7.41 22.20 0.08
CA TYR A 272 -8.79 22.40 0.51
C TYR A 272 -8.90 22.75 2.00
N PHE A 273 -8.11 22.09 2.83
CA PHE A 273 -8.05 22.36 4.28
C PHE A 273 -7.02 23.43 4.68
N CYS A 274 -6.48 24.17 3.70
CA CYS A 274 -5.49 25.24 3.89
C CYS A 274 -4.24 24.78 4.68
N VAL A 275 -3.87 23.51 4.56
CA VAL A 275 -2.65 22.97 5.16
C VAL A 275 -1.46 23.33 4.25
N ARG A 276 -0.47 24.02 4.82
CA ARG A 276 0.72 24.43 4.05
C ARG A 276 1.65 23.24 3.82
N ASN A 277 2.24 23.18 2.63
CA ASN A 277 3.13 22.09 2.21
C ASN A 277 4.36 21.90 3.11
N GLU A 278 4.80 22.95 3.81
CA GLU A 278 5.98 22.95 4.69
C GLU A 278 5.67 22.44 6.11
N THR A 279 4.44 22.00 6.37
CA THR A 279 4.04 21.51 7.69
C THR A 279 4.33 20.01 7.82
N PRO A 280 4.69 19.52 9.02
CA PRO A 280 4.78 18.08 9.28
C PRO A 280 3.50 17.32 8.89
N MET A 281 2.34 17.97 9.03
CA MET A 281 1.02 17.45 8.64
C MET A 281 0.88 17.21 7.14
N ALA A 282 1.52 18.01 6.29
CA ALA A 282 1.53 17.79 4.83
C ALA A 282 2.41 16.59 4.43
N GLU A 283 3.37 16.26 5.28
CA GLU A 283 4.31 15.16 5.08
C GLU A 283 3.86 13.82 5.67
N LYS A 284 2.86 13.85 6.57
CA LYS A 284 2.33 12.70 7.30
C LYS A 284 0.81 12.64 7.18
N SER A 285 0.37 11.96 6.14
CA SER A 285 -1.05 11.86 5.80
C SER A 285 -1.83 11.06 6.84
N ASP A 286 -1.22 10.07 7.48
CA ASP A 286 -1.80 9.29 8.56
C ASP A 286 -2.16 10.18 9.78
N GLU A 287 -1.27 11.07 10.21
CA GLU A 287 -1.52 12.02 11.30
C GLU A 287 -2.69 12.97 10.98
N PHE A 288 -2.78 13.43 9.73
CA PHE A 288 -3.92 14.24 9.26
C PHE A 288 -5.23 13.46 9.35
N PHE A 289 -5.27 12.24 8.82
CA PHE A 289 -6.48 11.44 8.83
C PHE A 289 -6.88 11.01 10.25
N ASP A 290 -5.92 10.77 11.14
CA ASP A 290 -6.16 10.49 12.55
C ASP A 290 -6.76 11.69 13.29
N LEU A 291 -6.25 12.89 13.04
CA LEU A 291 -6.84 14.13 13.57
C LEU A 291 -8.28 14.28 13.08
N MET A 292 -8.52 14.12 11.78
CA MET A 292 -9.84 14.21 11.19
C MET A 292 -10.78 13.14 11.74
N LYS A 293 -10.32 11.90 11.88
CA LYS A 293 -11.08 10.80 12.48
C LYS A 293 -11.51 11.13 13.90
N LYS A 294 -10.57 11.58 14.75
CA LYS A 294 -10.87 12.01 16.13
C LYS A 294 -11.93 13.11 16.16
N PHE A 295 -11.74 14.14 15.34
CA PHE A 295 -12.66 15.27 15.25
C PHE A 295 -14.06 14.83 14.81
N ILE A 296 -14.17 14.04 13.75
CA ILE A 296 -15.45 13.58 13.19
C ILE A 296 -16.19 12.68 14.19
N LEU A 297 -15.48 11.80 14.90
CA LEU A 297 -16.09 10.95 15.93
C LEU A 297 -16.60 11.77 17.12
N LEU A 298 -15.85 12.79 17.57
CA LEU A 298 -16.32 13.71 18.61
C LEU A 298 -17.59 14.45 18.17
N VAL A 299 -17.62 14.96 16.94
CA VAL A 299 -18.81 15.60 16.36
C VAL A 299 -19.99 14.63 16.32
N GLY A 300 -19.78 13.39 15.88
CA GLY A 300 -20.81 12.34 15.84
C GLY A 300 -21.40 12.07 17.23
N ASN A 301 -20.55 11.98 18.26
CA ASN A 301 -20.98 11.79 19.65
C ASN A 301 -21.84 12.96 20.13
N TYR A 302 -21.42 14.21 19.89
CA TYR A 302 -22.22 15.39 20.26
C TYR A 302 -23.50 15.53 19.44
N ALA A 303 -23.49 15.08 18.18
CA ALA A 303 -24.66 15.10 17.33
C ALA A 303 -25.71 14.08 17.78
N ALA A 304 -25.29 12.96 18.39
CA ALA A 304 -26.16 11.95 18.96
C ALA A 304 -26.73 12.33 20.35
N MET A 305 -26.15 13.32 21.03
CA MET A 305 -26.71 13.87 22.26
C MET A 305 -27.87 14.82 21.94
N ASP A 306 -28.98 14.68 22.68
CA ASP A 306 -30.15 15.56 22.60
C ASP A 306 -29.92 16.93 23.25
#